data_AF-A0A1S8RHB5-F1
#
_entry.id   AF-A0A1S8RHB5-F1
#
_cell.length_a   1.000
_cell.length_b   1.000
_cell.length_c   1.000
_cell.angle_alpha   90.00
_cell.angle_beta   90.00
_cell.angle_gamma   90.00
#
_symmetry.space_group_name_H-M   'P 1'
#
loop_
_entity.id
_entity.type
_entity.pdbx_description
1 polymer ?
#
loop_
_entity_poly.entity_id
_entity_poly.type
_entity_poly.pdbx_seq_one_letter_code
_entity_poly.pdbx_strand_id
1 'polypeptide(L)'
;MEKEDQVYKILLMPIYCDKKQNKISREDNKIKTGQKYRSMPDEDMSDFAIGFYEIIYKDMLNSKRILEQNGSLYNNEYAGDTMNSFNTIANITPQAGKSSSKRTDKEEWPEYLQNYHSKYHCLANFWLLPMEIGRTTKGKLNKAIKPIGDYMNRFLEMVYSEVRFDESDCSKYFSCFKNWSDFTDRHFLKNSYLDQKLKVDLYSNYNEDRSEYFIEKALDKIEQRAKCIAKSNYAEELWNYFNKFQLF
;
A
#
# COMPACT_ATOMS: atom_id res chain seq x y z
N MET A 1 25.56 9.77 0.77
CA MET A 1 24.18 9.47 0.32
C MET A 1 23.28 10.45 1.02
N GLU A 2 22.47 11.21 0.28
CA GLU A 2 21.59 12.19 0.91
C GLU A 2 20.49 11.48 1.71
N LYS A 3 19.92 12.13 2.74
CA LYS A 3 18.86 11.51 3.56
C LYS A 3 17.67 11.07 2.71
N GLU A 4 17.36 11.83 1.66
CA GLU A 4 16.32 11.51 0.68
C GLU A 4 16.57 10.15 0.02
N ASP A 5 17.78 9.91 -0.51
CA ASP A 5 18.16 8.64 -1.13
C ASP A 5 18.05 7.46 -0.17
N GLN A 6 18.42 7.68 1.10
CA GLN A 6 18.34 6.68 2.15
C GLN A 6 16.88 6.32 2.45
N VAL A 7 16.01 7.32 2.61
CA VAL A 7 14.56 7.12 2.81
C VAL A 7 13.94 6.41 1.60
N TYR A 8 14.25 6.86 0.38
CA TYR A 8 13.78 6.25 -0.86
C TYR A 8 14.11 4.75 -0.94
N LYS A 9 15.35 4.37 -0.62
CA LYS A 9 15.79 2.96 -0.62
C LYS A 9 15.03 2.10 0.39
N ILE A 10 14.77 2.63 1.59
CA ILE A 10 14.01 1.91 2.62
C ILE A 10 12.53 1.78 2.25
N LEU A 11 11.94 2.82 1.65
CA LEU A 11 10.53 2.79 1.20
C LEU A 11 10.26 1.68 0.17
N LEU A 12 11.27 1.33 -0.64
CA LEU A 12 11.23 0.28 -1.65
C LEU A 12 11.75 -1.08 -1.15
N MET A 13 12.30 -1.14 0.06
CA MET A 13 12.86 -2.38 0.59
C MET A 13 11.72 -3.35 0.91
N PRO A 14 11.81 -4.63 0.47
CA PRO A 14 10.80 -5.61 0.80
C PRO A 14 10.72 -5.84 2.31
N ILE A 15 9.51 -6.02 2.81
CA ILE A 15 9.21 -6.29 4.21
C ILE A 15 8.81 -7.75 4.32
N TYR A 16 9.26 -8.38 5.41
CA TYR A 16 8.88 -9.73 5.78
C TYR A 16 8.39 -9.72 7.23
N CYS A 17 7.16 -10.19 7.43
CA CYS A 17 6.52 -10.21 8.73
C CYS A 17 6.57 -11.62 9.34
N ASP A 18 7.18 -11.74 10.52
CA ASP A 18 7.12 -12.95 11.35
C ASP A 18 6.81 -12.55 12.79
N LYS A 19 5.70 -13.06 13.35
CA LYS A 19 5.31 -12.78 14.74
C LYS A 19 6.34 -13.22 15.78
N LYS A 20 7.25 -14.13 15.45
CA LYS A 20 8.35 -14.55 16.32
C LYS A 20 9.50 -13.54 16.36
N GLN A 21 9.53 -12.60 15.40
CA GLN A 21 10.53 -11.56 15.32
C GLN A 21 10.28 -10.50 16.39
N ASN A 22 11.24 -10.32 17.29
CA ASN A 22 11.12 -9.38 18.42
C ASN A 22 11.67 -7.98 18.13
N LYS A 23 12.34 -7.79 16.99
CA LYS A 23 13.02 -6.54 16.61
C LYS A 23 12.93 -6.30 15.12
N ILE A 24 12.84 -5.02 14.72
CA ILE A 24 12.98 -4.62 13.32
C ILE A 24 14.47 -4.66 12.96
N SER A 25 14.81 -5.36 11.88
CA SER A 25 16.19 -5.52 11.39
C SER A 25 16.22 -5.55 9.87
N ARG A 26 17.41 -5.29 9.30
CA ARG A 26 17.69 -5.47 7.88
C ARG A 26 18.49 -6.76 7.67
N GLU A 27 17.97 -7.68 6.88
CA GLU A 27 18.58 -8.98 6.58
C GLU A 27 18.29 -9.35 5.12
N ASP A 28 19.30 -9.82 4.38
CA ASP A 28 19.16 -10.27 2.98
C ASP A 28 18.46 -9.26 2.04
N ASN A 29 18.78 -7.97 2.20
CA ASN A 29 18.13 -6.84 1.49
C ASN A 29 16.61 -6.74 1.72
N LYS A 30 16.13 -7.20 2.87
CA LYS A 30 14.74 -7.09 3.32
C LYS A 30 14.70 -6.56 4.74
N ILE A 31 13.55 -6.03 5.13
CA ILE A 31 13.26 -5.61 6.49
C ILE A 31 12.46 -6.72 7.15
N LYS A 32 13.01 -7.32 8.21
CA LYS A 32 12.29 -8.28 9.05
C LYS A 32 11.66 -7.54 10.22
N THR A 33 10.40 -7.85 10.50
CA THR A 33 9.65 -7.19 11.56
C THR A 33 8.67 -8.15 12.22
N GLY A 34 8.40 -7.88 13.49
CA GLY A 34 7.29 -8.50 14.22
C GLY A 34 5.95 -7.86 13.87
N GLN A 35 4.91 -8.31 14.56
CA GLN A 35 3.56 -7.78 14.44
C GLN A 35 2.79 -7.91 15.76
N LYS A 36 2.34 -6.77 16.26
CA LYS A 36 1.37 -6.69 17.37
C LYS A 36 -0.06 -6.86 16.90
N TYR A 37 -0.38 -6.52 15.64
CA TYR A 37 -1.71 -6.71 15.10
C TYR A 37 -2.15 -8.17 15.25
N ARG A 38 -3.30 -8.38 15.89
CA ARG A 38 -3.69 -9.72 16.39
C ARG A 38 -4.02 -10.75 15.29
N SER A 39 -4.18 -10.33 14.04
CA SER A 39 -4.45 -11.22 12.90
C SER A 39 -3.24 -12.08 12.51
N MET A 40 -3.35 -12.91 11.47
CA MET A 40 -2.22 -13.62 10.87
C MET A 40 -1.08 -12.66 10.49
N PRO A 41 0.18 -13.14 10.40
CA PRO A 41 1.29 -12.33 9.91
C PRO A 41 0.92 -11.66 8.58
N ASP A 42 1.16 -10.37 8.52
CA ASP A 42 0.75 -9.49 7.45
C ASP A 42 1.73 -8.31 7.35
N GLU A 43 2.45 -8.24 6.23
CA GLU A 43 3.50 -7.24 6.01
C GLU A 43 2.97 -5.82 6.08
N ASP A 44 1.75 -5.56 5.56
CA ASP A 44 1.15 -4.23 5.54
C ASP A 44 0.52 -3.82 6.89
N MET A 45 0.48 -4.74 7.86
CA MET A 45 0.07 -4.52 9.25
C MET A 45 1.18 -4.85 10.26
N SER A 46 2.41 -5.01 9.79
CA SER A 46 3.59 -5.24 10.62
C SER A 46 3.93 -4.04 11.50
N ASP A 47 4.68 -4.27 12.58
CA ASP A 47 5.09 -3.17 13.49
C ASP A 47 5.86 -2.05 12.76
N PHE A 48 6.61 -2.41 11.71
CA PHE A 48 7.31 -1.45 10.87
C PHE A 48 6.35 -0.63 9.98
N ALA A 49 5.38 -1.29 9.35
CA ALA A 49 4.36 -0.61 8.54
C ALA A 49 3.47 0.31 9.40
N ILE A 50 3.09 -0.12 10.60
CA ILE A 50 2.31 0.70 11.54
C ILE A 50 3.05 2.00 11.90
N GLY A 51 4.34 1.91 12.25
CA GLY A 51 5.13 3.11 12.56
C GLY A 51 5.28 4.05 11.36
N PHE A 52 5.39 3.50 10.14
CA PHE A 52 5.36 4.29 8.92
C PHE A 52 4.03 5.04 8.73
N TYR A 53 2.88 4.38 8.89
CA TYR A 53 1.57 5.03 8.77
C TYR A 53 1.37 6.11 9.84
N GLU A 54 1.79 5.86 11.09
CA GLU A 54 1.69 6.83 12.17
C GLU A 54 2.49 8.11 11.91
N ILE A 55 3.48 8.06 11.00
CA ILE A 55 4.23 9.24 10.54
C ILE A 55 3.51 9.91 9.36
N ILE A 56 3.27 9.19 8.26
CA ILE A 56 2.79 9.80 7.01
C ILE A 56 1.29 10.15 7.05
N TYR A 57 0.53 9.58 8.00
CA TYR A 57 -0.89 9.86 8.20
C TYR A 57 -1.17 10.53 9.56
N LYS A 58 -0.16 11.07 10.25
CA LYS A 58 -0.31 11.65 11.60
C LYS A 58 -1.45 12.67 11.71
N ASP A 59 -1.61 13.50 10.68
CA ASP A 59 -2.63 14.55 10.62
C ASP A 59 -4.05 13.99 10.41
N MET A 60 -4.18 12.85 9.72
CA MET A 60 -5.47 12.13 9.59
C MET A 60 -5.83 11.37 10.85
N LEU A 61 -4.81 10.83 11.53
CA LEU A 61 -4.97 10.07 12.76
C LEU A 61 -5.27 10.97 13.98
N ASN A 62 -5.07 12.29 13.87
CA ASN A 62 -5.15 13.22 15.01
C ASN A 62 -4.30 12.73 16.20
N SER A 63 -3.08 12.26 15.89
CA SER A 63 -2.13 11.68 16.86
C SER A 63 -2.63 10.44 17.61
N LYS A 64 -3.72 9.80 17.14
CA LYS A 64 -4.17 8.51 17.67
C LYS A 64 -3.35 7.38 17.09
N ARG A 65 -3.16 6.33 17.88
CA ARG A 65 -2.50 5.10 17.44
C ARG A 65 -3.41 4.31 16.51
N ILE A 66 -2.81 3.50 15.64
CA ILE A 66 -3.57 2.58 14.78
C ILE A 66 -4.05 1.37 15.58
N LEU A 67 -3.24 0.90 16.53
CA LEU A 67 -3.53 -0.27 17.35
C LEU A 67 -3.75 0.08 18.82
N GLU A 68 -4.69 -0.65 19.42
CA GLU A 68 -4.85 -0.76 20.87
C GLU A 68 -3.72 -1.60 21.48
N GLN A 69 -3.58 -1.56 22.81
CA GLN A 69 -2.55 -2.33 23.53
C GLN A 69 -2.67 -3.85 23.31
N ASN A 70 -3.89 -4.35 23.12
CA ASN A 70 -4.17 -5.77 22.87
C ASN A 70 -3.95 -6.18 21.38
N GLY A 71 -3.48 -5.26 20.53
CA GLY A 71 -3.24 -5.52 19.11
C GLY A 71 -4.48 -5.49 18.22
N SER A 72 -5.67 -5.09 18.71
CA SER A 72 -6.80 -4.77 17.83
C SER A 72 -6.64 -3.40 17.20
N LEU A 73 -7.32 -3.15 16.07
CA LEU A 73 -7.44 -1.81 15.52
C LEU A 73 -8.14 -0.90 16.54
N TYR A 74 -7.61 0.30 16.73
CA TYR A 74 -8.27 1.36 17.48
C TYR A 74 -9.53 1.85 16.75
N ASN A 75 -9.45 1.93 15.42
CA ASN A 75 -10.56 2.30 14.55
C ASN A 75 -10.48 1.51 13.23
N ASN A 76 -11.61 0.96 12.79
CA ASN A 76 -11.70 0.20 11.54
C ASN A 76 -11.60 1.08 10.28
N GLU A 77 -11.61 2.40 10.41
CA GLU A 77 -11.34 3.34 9.30
C GLU A 77 -9.86 3.36 8.87
N TYR A 78 -8.97 2.78 9.68
CA TYR A 78 -7.52 2.87 9.47
C TYR A 78 -6.87 1.49 9.60
N ALA A 79 -6.91 0.73 8.52
CA ALA A 79 -6.22 -0.55 8.38
C ALA A 79 -5.22 -0.48 7.22
N GLY A 80 -4.05 -1.06 7.41
CA GLY A 80 -3.04 -1.25 6.38
C GLY A 80 -3.53 -2.20 5.29
N ASP A 81 -3.13 -1.92 4.06
CA ASP A 81 -3.37 -2.74 2.88
C ASP A 81 -2.33 -2.39 1.80
N THR A 82 -2.28 -3.19 0.74
CA THR A 82 -1.52 -2.88 -0.48
C THR A 82 -2.34 -2.07 -1.47
N MET A 83 -1.69 -1.09 -2.11
CA MET A 83 -2.23 -0.39 -3.28
C MET A 83 -2.31 -1.36 -4.45
N ASN A 84 -1.18 -1.92 -4.88
CA ASN A 84 -1.16 -2.91 -5.96
C ASN A 84 -1.20 -4.34 -5.39
N SER A 85 -2.22 -5.10 -5.78
CA SER A 85 -2.44 -6.48 -5.35
C SER A 85 -1.63 -7.48 -6.17
N PHE A 86 -0.88 -8.36 -5.49
CA PHE A 86 -0.25 -9.51 -6.13
C PHE A 86 -1.27 -10.48 -6.74
N ASN A 87 -2.32 -10.81 -5.97
CA ASN A 87 -3.30 -11.81 -6.38
C ASN A 87 -4.02 -11.42 -7.67
N THR A 88 -4.32 -10.14 -7.87
CA THR A 88 -4.96 -9.66 -9.10
C THR A 88 -4.13 -9.96 -10.33
N ILE A 89 -2.84 -9.63 -10.30
CA ILE A 89 -1.95 -9.86 -11.44
C ILE A 89 -1.65 -11.35 -11.60
N ALA A 90 -1.41 -12.05 -10.50
CA ALA A 90 -1.11 -13.47 -10.53
C ALA A 90 -2.29 -14.30 -11.04
N ASN A 91 -3.55 -13.90 -10.82
CA ASN A 91 -4.74 -14.58 -11.35
C ASN A 91 -4.86 -14.55 -12.88
N ILE A 92 -4.27 -13.54 -13.53
CA ILE A 92 -4.25 -13.41 -15.00
C ILE A 92 -2.91 -13.84 -15.60
N THR A 93 -1.91 -14.15 -14.78
CA THR A 93 -0.59 -14.55 -15.25
C THR A 93 -0.61 -16.03 -15.69
N PRO A 94 -0.13 -16.35 -16.91
CA PRO A 94 0.04 -17.74 -17.33
C PRO A 94 0.85 -18.55 -16.30
N GLN A 95 0.48 -19.81 -16.11
CA GLN A 95 1.15 -20.77 -15.20
C GLN A 95 1.04 -20.46 -13.70
N ALA A 96 0.59 -19.27 -13.29
CA ALA A 96 0.48 -18.91 -11.88
C ALA A 96 -0.82 -19.42 -11.22
N GLY A 97 -1.83 -19.80 -12.00
CA GLY A 97 -3.14 -20.22 -11.49
C GLY A 97 -4.15 -19.07 -11.33
N LYS A 98 -5.45 -19.39 -11.49
CA LYS A 98 -6.53 -18.38 -11.66
C LYS A 98 -7.15 -17.86 -10.36
N SER A 99 -6.71 -18.36 -9.21
CA SER A 99 -7.18 -17.94 -7.88
C SER A 99 -6.15 -18.28 -6.82
N SER A 100 -6.25 -17.68 -5.63
CA SER A 100 -5.42 -18.04 -4.46
C SER A 100 -5.45 -19.55 -4.16
N SER A 101 -6.63 -20.18 -4.22
CA SER A 101 -6.80 -21.63 -4.03
C SER A 101 -6.24 -22.51 -5.16
N LYS A 102 -5.90 -21.92 -6.31
CA LYS A 102 -5.34 -22.61 -7.49
C LYS A 102 -3.94 -22.11 -7.82
N ARG A 103 -3.30 -21.34 -6.93
CA ARG A 103 -1.96 -20.78 -7.11
C ARG A 103 -0.97 -21.95 -7.20
N THR A 104 -0.18 -21.97 -8.26
CA THR A 104 0.91 -22.95 -8.44
C THR A 104 2.12 -22.59 -7.58
N ASP A 105 3.07 -23.50 -7.47
CA ASP A 105 4.32 -23.26 -6.75
C ASP A 105 5.11 -22.10 -7.37
N LYS A 106 5.85 -21.35 -6.54
CA LYS A 106 6.54 -20.12 -6.96
C LYS A 106 7.56 -20.38 -8.06
N GLU A 107 8.16 -21.55 -8.07
CA GLU A 107 9.13 -22.03 -9.04
C GLU A 107 8.53 -22.23 -10.44
N GLU A 108 7.20 -22.43 -10.52
CA GLU A 108 6.48 -22.54 -11.79
C GLU A 108 6.10 -21.17 -12.39
N TRP A 109 6.23 -20.09 -11.61
CA TRP A 109 5.83 -18.77 -12.08
C TRP A 109 6.85 -18.19 -13.06
N PRO A 110 6.42 -17.39 -14.05
CA PRO A 110 7.33 -16.58 -14.84
C PRO A 110 8.23 -15.70 -13.98
N GLU A 111 9.48 -15.49 -14.40
CA GLU A 111 10.49 -14.74 -13.64
C GLU A 111 10.01 -13.33 -13.25
N TYR A 112 9.31 -12.63 -14.15
CA TYR A 112 8.78 -11.30 -13.87
C TYR A 112 7.77 -11.30 -12.71
N LEU A 113 6.98 -12.37 -12.54
CA LEU A 113 6.01 -12.49 -11.45
C LEU A 113 6.72 -12.81 -10.13
N GLN A 114 7.74 -13.67 -10.17
CA GLN A 114 8.58 -13.95 -9.00
C GLN A 114 9.30 -12.68 -8.50
N ASN A 115 9.85 -11.89 -9.43
CA ASN A 115 10.49 -10.62 -9.15
C ASN A 115 9.50 -9.63 -8.51
N TYR A 116 8.29 -9.50 -9.07
CA TYR A 116 7.24 -8.65 -8.49
C TYR A 116 6.86 -9.10 -7.07
N HIS A 117 6.60 -10.40 -6.87
CA HIS A 117 6.30 -10.97 -5.56
C HIS A 117 7.41 -10.67 -4.52
N SER A 118 8.67 -10.64 -4.95
CA SER A 118 9.79 -10.36 -4.04
C SER A 118 9.90 -8.90 -3.57
N LYS A 119 9.16 -7.97 -4.21
CA LYS A 119 9.30 -6.52 -4.03
C LYS A 119 8.02 -5.80 -3.60
N TYR A 120 6.85 -6.34 -3.91
CA TYR A 120 5.58 -5.59 -3.77
C TYR A 120 5.16 -5.31 -2.32
N HIS A 121 5.60 -6.12 -1.35
CA HIS A 121 5.41 -5.80 0.07
C HIS A 121 6.48 -4.81 0.54
N CYS A 122 6.29 -3.53 0.22
CA CYS A 122 7.15 -2.43 0.65
C CYS A 122 6.31 -1.23 1.07
N LEU A 123 6.87 -0.32 1.88
CA LEU A 123 6.15 0.84 2.41
C LEU A 123 5.54 1.72 1.30
N ALA A 124 6.23 1.85 0.17
CA ALA A 124 5.74 2.62 -0.97
C ALA A 124 4.51 1.99 -1.65
N ASN A 125 4.26 0.69 -1.50
CA ASN A 125 3.03 0.05 -1.95
C ASN A 125 1.95 -0.04 -0.85
N PHE A 126 2.27 0.36 0.38
CA PHE A 126 1.36 0.28 1.52
C PHE A 126 0.47 1.52 1.65
N TRP A 127 -0.76 1.28 2.10
CA TRP A 127 -1.82 2.26 2.19
C TRP A 127 -2.65 2.06 3.45
N LEU A 128 -3.08 3.15 4.08
CA LEU A 128 -4.00 3.14 5.20
C LEU A 128 -5.39 3.52 4.72
N LEU A 129 -6.36 2.64 4.91
CA LEU A 129 -7.72 2.79 4.41
C LEU A 129 -8.73 1.99 5.28
N PRO A 130 -10.05 2.22 5.19
CA PRO A 130 -11.01 1.51 6.00
C PRO A 130 -11.06 0.01 5.69
N MET A 131 -11.27 -0.83 6.70
CA MET A 131 -11.43 -2.28 6.47
C MET A 131 -12.51 -2.62 5.44
N GLU A 132 -13.58 -1.82 5.37
CA GLU A 132 -14.66 -1.99 4.40
C GLU A 132 -14.24 -1.73 2.96
N ILE A 133 -13.22 -0.91 2.76
CA ILE A 133 -12.69 -0.55 1.44
C ILE A 133 -11.70 -1.61 0.96
N GLY A 134 -10.73 -2.01 1.79
CA GLY A 134 -9.59 -2.81 1.34
C GLY A 134 -9.54 -4.26 1.81
N ARG A 135 -10.07 -4.55 3.00
CA ARG A 135 -9.82 -5.85 3.67
C ARG A 135 -11.03 -6.76 3.75
N THR A 136 -12.22 -6.24 3.48
CA THR A 136 -13.46 -7.01 3.45
C THR A 136 -14.14 -6.86 2.09
N THR A 137 -15.29 -7.51 1.88
CA THR A 137 -16.08 -7.41 0.65
C THR A 137 -17.46 -6.79 0.89
N LYS A 138 -17.60 -6.00 1.96
CA LYS A 138 -18.92 -5.56 2.49
C LYS A 138 -19.28 -4.11 2.17
N GLY A 139 -18.38 -3.34 1.56
CA GLY A 139 -18.58 -1.91 1.25
C GLY A 139 -18.98 -1.65 -0.20
N LYS A 140 -19.69 -0.53 -0.43
CA LYS A 140 -19.98 -0.02 -1.79
C LYS A 140 -18.71 0.53 -2.47
N LEU A 141 -17.91 1.29 -1.72
CA LEU A 141 -16.62 1.83 -2.17
C LEU A 141 -15.50 0.86 -1.82
N ASN A 142 -15.43 -0.27 -2.50
CA ASN A 142 -14.50 -1.34 -2.18
C ASN A 142 -13.52 -1.57 -3.34
N LYS A 143 -12.24 -1.84 -3.06
CA LYS A 143 -11.26 -2.06 -4.14
C LYS A 143 -11.40 -3.43 -4.81
N ALA A 144 -11.88 -4.45 -4.09
CA ALA A 144 -11.94 -5.82 -4.58
C ALA A 144 -13.25 -6.17 -5.32
N ILE A 145 -14.28 -5.31 -5.30
CA ILE A 145 -15.55 -5.57 -6.01
C ILE A 145 -15.36 -5.52 -7.53
N LYS A 146 -16.25 -6.20 -8.27
CA LYS A 146 -16.31 -6.04 -9.73
C LYS A 146 -16.99 -4.71 -10.08
N PRO A 147 -16.52 -3.98 -11.10
CA PRO A 147 -15.41 -4.30 -12.02
C PRO A 147 -14.02 -3.79 -11.56
N ILE A 148 -13.88 -3.28 -10.33
CA ILE A 148 -12.63 -2.69 -9.81
C ILE A 148 -11.53 -3.73 -9.68
N GLY A 149 -11.78 -4.88 -9.05
CA GLY A 149 -10.89 -6.04 -9.01
C GLY A 149 -9.46 -5.74 -8.54
N ASP A 150 -9.30 -4.89 -7.52
CA ASP A 150 -8.04 -4.41 -6.95
C ASP A 150 -7.14 -3.63 -7.94
N TYR A 151 -7.68 -3.16 -9.06
CA TYR A 151 -6.97 -2.23 -9.94
C TYR A 151 -7.05 -0.80 -9.38
N MET A 152 -5.92 -0.26 -8.91
CA MET A 152 -5.87 1.06 -8.28
C MET A 152 -6.42 2.18 -9.14
N ASN A 153 -6.12 2.21 -10.44
CA ASN A 153 -6.68 3.23 -11.33
C ASN A 153 -8.22 3.16 -11.42
N ARG A 154 -8.80 1.95 -11.42
CA ARG A 154 -10.26 1.80 -11.41
C ARG A 154 -10.85 2.26 -10.09
N PHE A 155 -10.18 1.91 -8.98
CA PHE A 155 -10.60 2.35 -7.65
C PHE A 155 -10.57 3.88 -7.52
N LEU A 156 -9.50 4.51 -8.00
CA LEU A 156 -9.36 5.97 -7.97
C LEU A 156 -10.39 6.67 -8.86
N GLU A 157 -10.73 6.13 -10.02
CA GLU A 157 -11.82 6.65 -10.86
C GLU A 157 -13.17 6.59 -10.14
N MET A 158 -13.46 5.47 -9.46
CA MET A 158 -14.69 5.32 -8.66
C MET A 158 -14.72 6.33 -7.51
N VAL A 159 -13.60 6.51 -6.79
CA VAL A 159 -13.52 7.54 -5.73
C VAL A 159 -13.76 8.93 -6.34
N TYR A 160 -13.10 9.26 -7.44
CA TYR A 160 -13.24 10.57 -8.08
C TYR A 160 -14.68 10.87 -8.54
N SER A 161 -15.40 9.88 -9.07
CA SER A 161 -16.75 10.07 -9.58
C SER A 161 -17.83 10.02 -8.50
N GLU A 162 -17.68 9.14 -7.51
CA GLU A 162 -18.74 8.82 -6.53
C GLU A 162 -18.56 9.49 -5.17
N VAL A 163 -17.33 9.82 -4.76
CA VAL A 163 -17.11 10.44 -3.44
C VAL A 163 -17.38 11.94 -3.50
N ARG A 164 -18.17 12.41 -2.54
CA ARG A 164 -18.39 13.82 -2.23
C ARG A 164 -17.72 14.12 -0.90
N PHE A 165 -16.55 14.77 -0.96
CA PHE A 165 -15.70 15.04 0.21
C PHE A 165 -16.32 16.08 1.16
N ASP A 166 -17.27 16.87 0.68
CA ASP A 166 -17.98 17.93 1.39
C ASP A 166 -19.31 17.48 2.02
N GLU A 167 -19.77 16.25 1.75
CA GLU A 167 -21.03 15.73 2.26
C GLU A 167 -20.85 14.89 3.54
N SER A 168 -21.78 15.04 4.48
CA SER A 168 -21.78 14.35 5.79
C SER A 168 -21.95 12.84 5.72
N ASP A 169 -22.43 12.33 4.58
CA ASP A 169 -22.81 10.94 4.39
C ASP A 169 -21.66 10.08 3.84
N CYS A 170 -20.50 10.69 3.56
CA CYS A 170 -19.31 9.95 3.22
C CYS A 170 -18.76 9.20 4.45
N SER A 171 -18.02 8.10 4.24
CA SER A 171 -17.42 7.37 5.37
C SER A 171 -16.57 8.31 6.22
N LYS A 172 -16.44 8.01 7.53
CA LYS A 172 -15.64 8.82 8.47
C LYS A 172 -14.21 9.04 7.99
N TYR A 173 -13.69 8.12 7.19
CA TYR A 173 -12.42 8.25 6.51
C TYR A 173 -12.39 9.38 5.47
N PHE A 174 -13.37 9.45 4.57
CA PHE A 174 -13.37 10.46 3.50
C PHE A 174 -13.62 11.88 4.02
N SER A 175 -14.32 12.05 5.14
CA SER A 175 -14.51 13.36 5.77
C SER A 175 -13.22 13.96 6.35
N CYS A 176 -12.13 13.20 6.39
CA CYS A 176 -10.81 13.72 6.77
C CYS A 176 -10.12 14.52 5.65
N PHE A 177 -10.67 14.50 4.43
CA PHE A 177 -10.14 15.22 3.28
C PHE A 177 -11.07 16.34 2.85
N LYS A 178 -10.49 17.49 2.49
CA LYS A 178 -11.25 18.67 2.05
C LYS A 178 -11.83 18.51 0.65
N ASN A 179 -11.13 17.80 -0.23
CA ASN A 179 -11.47 17.59 -1.63
C ASN A 179 -10.54 16.54 -2.24
N TRP A 180 -10.72 16.28 -3.54
CA TRP A 180 -9.88 15.35 -4.31
C TRP A 180 -8.38 15.68 -4.23
N SER A 181 -7.99 16.95 -4.32
CA SER A 181 -6.58 17.33 -4.22
C SER A 181 -6.01 16.92 -2.86
N ASP A 182 -6.68 17.27 -1.76
CA ASP A 182 -6.25 16.91 -0.40
C ASP A 182 -6.16 15.39 -0.22
N PHE A 183 -7.12 14.62 -0.74
CA PHE A 183 -7.06 13.16 -0.75
C PHE A 183 -5.82 12.64 -1.49
N THR A 184 -5.58 13.12 -2.71
CA THR A 184 -4.47 12.64 -3.53
C THR A 184 -3.11 13.05 -2.99
N ASP A 185 -3.01 14.24 -2.39
CA ASP A 185 -1.78 14.77 -1.81
C ASP A 185 -1.42 13.99 -0.53
N ARG A 186 -2.38 13.76 0.38
CA ARG A 186 -2.15 12.98 1.61
C ARG A 186 -1.77 11.53 1.36
N HIS A 187 -2.18 10.96 0.23
CA HIS A 187 -1.81 9.59 -0.14
C HIS A 187 -0.58 9.49 -1.06
N PHE A 188 0.06 10.61 -1.42
CA PHE A 188 1.21 10.67 -2.33
C PHE A 188 0.90 10.05 -3.71
N LEU A 189 -0.29 10.32 -4.23
CA LEU A 189 -0.77 9.74 -5.50
C LEU A 189 -0.38 10.60 -6.72
N LYS A 190 -0.10 11.89 -6.52
CA LYS A 190 0.30 12.80 -7.60
C LYS A 190 1.68 12.39 -8.16
N ASN A 191 1.80 12.35 -9.48
CA ASN A 191 2.96 11.86 -10.23
C ASN A 191 3.23 10.34 -10.13
N SER A 192 2.48 9.61 -9.31
CA SER A 192 2.44 8.15 -9.34
C SER A 192 1.19 7.72 -10.11
N TYR A 193 0.02 7.72 -9.46
CA TYR A 193 -1.25 7.29 -10.03
C TYR A 193 -2.02 8.38 -10.76
N LEU A 194 -1.61 9.65 -10.61
CA LEU A 194 -2.27 10.81 -11.24
C LEU A 194 -1.28 11.68 -11.99
N ASP A 195 -1.75 12.34 -13.04
CA ASP A 195 -1.00 13.38 -13.73
C ASP A 195 -0.97 14.72 -12.95
N GLN A 196 -0.30 15.73 -13.50
CA GLN A 196 -0.19 17.04 -12.88
C GLN A 196 -1.53 17.78 -12.74
N LYS A 197 -2.54 17.39 -13.52
CA LYS A 197 -3.91 17.91 -13.50
C LYS A 197 -4.82 17.08 -12.59
N LEU A 198 -4.27 16.15 -11.81
CA LEU A 198 -4.99 15.23 -10.92
C LEU A 198 -5.94 14.28 -11.66
N LYS A 199 -5.67 14.00 -12.93
CA LYS A 199 -6.38 12.98 -13.70
C LYS A 199 -5.76 11.62 -13.43
N VAL A 200 -6.60 10.62 -13.21
CA VAL A 200 -6.15 9.24 -12.97
C VAL A 200 -5.45 8.69 -14.21
N ASP A 201 -4.28 8.07 -14.01
CA ASP A 201 -3.57 7.34 -15.06
C ASP A 201 -4.24 5.97 -15.28
N LEU A 202 -4.93 5.83 -16.40
CA LEU A 202 -5.66 4.61 -16.74
C LEU A 202 -4.75 3.61 -17.45
N TYR A 203 -4.30 2.59 -16.72
CA TYR A 203 -3.46 1.52 -17.27
C TYR A 203 -4.15 0.15 -17.33
N SER A 204 -5.18 -0.09 -16.53
CA SER A 204 -5.92 -1.36 -16.58
C SER A 204 -6.76 -1.45 -17.87
N ASN A 205 -6.63 -2.52 -18.65
CA ASN A 205 -7.56 -2.84 -19.72
C ASN A 205 -8.04 -4.30 -19.61
N TYR A 206 -9.16 -4.63 -20.25
CA TYR A 206 -9.72 -6.00 -20.29
C TYR A 206 -8.95 -6.89 -21.28
N ASN A 207 -7.62 -6.93 -21.19
CA ASN A 207 -6.81 -7.81 -22.02
C ASN A 207 -5.94 -8.70 -21.13
N GLU A 208 -6.26 -10.00 -21.12
CA GLU A 208 -5.71 -11.01 -20.21
C GLU A 208 -4.21 -11.27 -20.43
N ASP A 209 -3.67 -10.95 -21.62
CA ASP A 209 -2.27 -11.23 -22.00
C ASP A 209 -1.28 -10.12 -21.60
N ARG A 210 -1.55 -9.39 -20.51
CA ARG A 210 -0.78 -8.19 -20.11
C ARG A 210 -0.31 -8.18 -18.65
N SER A 211 -0.20 -9.35 -18.01
CA SER A 211 0.33 -9.47 -16.64
C SER A 211 1.67 -8.77 -16.44
N GLU A 212 2.60 -8.94 -17.38
CA GLU A 212 3.92 -8.31 -17.36
C GLU A 212 3.82 -6.78 -17.45
N TYR A 213 3.04 -6.26 -18.40
CA TYR A 213 2.76 -4.82 -18.52
C TYR A 213 2.14 -4.24 -17.24
N PHE A 214 1.23 -4.96 -16.58
CA PHE A 214 0.65 -4.50 -15.31
C PHE A 214 1.67 -4.50 -14.17
N ILE A 215 2.60 -5.45 -14.14
CA ILE A 215 3.71 -5.45 -13.18
C ILE A 215 4.63 -4.26 -13.43
N GLU A 216 5.00 -3.99 -14.68
CA GLU A 216 5.81 -2.80 -15.02
C GLU A 216 5.15 -1.52 -14.54
N LYS A 217 3.84 -1.38 -14.78
CA LYS A 217 3.08 -0.22 -14.28
C LYS A 217 3.04 -0.18 -12.76
N ALA A 218 2.69 -1.28 -12.09
CA ALA A 218 2.64 -1.32 -10.62
C ALA A 218 3.99 -0.94 -10.00
N LEU A 219 5.10 -1.48 -10.52
CA LEU A 219 6.45 -1.15 -10.05
C LEU A 219 6.80 0.33 -10.29
N ASP A 220 6.50 0.88 -11.47
CA ASP A 220 6.67 2.33 -11.72
C ASP A 220 5.85 3.16 -10.72
N LYS A 221 4.58 2.82 -10.47
CA LYS A 221 3.74 3.55 -9.50
C LYS A 221 4.32 3.50 -8.09
N ILE A 222 4.82 2.34 -7.66
CA ILE A 222 5.48 2.15 -6.37
C ILE A 222 6.74 3.03 -6.29
N GLU A 223 7.58 3.02 -7.33
CA GLU A 223 8.80 3.83 -7.39
C GLU A 223 8.53 5.33 -7.38
N GLN A 224 7.55 5.81 -8.16
CA GLN A 224 7.17 7.22 -8.17
C GLN A 224 6.61 7.64 -6.81
N ARG A 225 5.76 6.81 -6.18
CA ARG A 225 5.23 7.10 -4.85
C ARG A 225 6.35 7.16 -3.80
N ALA A 226 7.33 6.27 -3.87
CA ALA A 226 8.51 6.32 -2.99
C ALA A 226 9.29 7.64 -3.15
N LYS A 227 9.51 8.11 -4.39
CA LYS A 227 10.15 9.41 -4.66
C LYS A 227 9.35 10.57 -4.07
N CYS A 228 8.02 10.56 -4.21
CA CYS A 228 7.15 11.58 -3.64
C CYS A 228 7.23 11.62 -2.11
N ILE A 229 7.20 10.47 -1.44
CA ILE A 229 7.31 10.39 0.02
C ILE A 229 8.71 10.85 0.48
N ALA A 230 9.77 10.42 -0.19
CA ALA A 230 11.15 10.78 0.17
C ALA A 230 11.44 12.29 0.05
N LYS A 231 10.70 13.00 -0.82
CA LYS A 231 10.77 14.47 -1.00
C LYS A 231 9.77 15.24 -0.15
N SER A 232 8.96 14.56 0.65
CA SER A 232 7.90 15.18 1.43
C SER A 232 8.42 15.85 2.71
N ASN A 233 7.54 16.62 3.35
CA ASN A 233 7.76 17.14 4.70
C ASN A 233 7.91 16.06 5.78
N TYR A 234 7.62 14.79 5.49
CA TYR A 234 7.80 13.67 6.40
C TYR A 234 9.17 12.99 6.27
N ALA A 235 10.00 13.37 5.29
CA ALA A 235 11.26 12.69 4.97
C ALA A 235 12.23 12.63 6.16
N GLU A 236 12.38 13.73 6.91
CA GLU A 236 13.25 13.77 8.09
C GLU A 236 12.73 12.89 9.23
N GLU A 237 11.43 12.86 9.46
CA GLU A 237 10.80 12.04 10.50
C GLU A 237 10.91 10.54 10.15
N LEU A 238 10.68 10.19 8.89
CA LEU A 238 10.92 8.84 8.37
C LEU A 238 12.39 8.43 8.47
N TRP A 239 13.31 9.33 8.13
CA TRP A 239 14.74 9.06 8.26
C TRP A 239 15.12 8.75 9.72
N ASN A 240 14.63 9.55 10.67
CA ASN A 240 14.86 9.30 12.10
C ASN A 240 14.23 7.97 12.56
N TYR A 241 13.02 7.65 12.09
CA TYR A 241 12.35 6.38 12.37
C TYR A 241 13.16 5.18 11.84
N PHE A 242 13.67 5.24 10.61
CA PHE A 242 14.49 4.19 10.04
C PHE A 242 15.85 4.07 10.74
N ASN A 243 16.47 5.20 11.11
CA ASN A 243 17.74 5.24 11.82
C ASN A 243 17.65 4.64 13.23
N LYS A 244 16.50 4.77 13.90
CA LYS A 244 16.23 4.11 15.19
C LYS A 244 16.43 2.59 15.14
N PHE A 245 16.23 1.99 13.97
CA PHE A 245 16.43 0.55 13.73
C PHE A 245 17.73 0.24 12.95
N GLN A 246 18.60 1.23 12.75
CA GLN A 246 19.90 1.06 12.09
C GLN A 246 19.80 0.46 10.67
N LEU A 247 18.83 0.94 9.87
CA LEU A 247 18.56 0.37 8.54
C LEU A 247 19.45 0.90 7.41
N PHE A 248 20.27 1.91 7.69
CA PHE A 248 21.12 2.61 6.71
C PHE A 248 22.53 2.04 6.62
#